data_AF-A0A1W1HP99-F1
#
_entry.id   AF-A0A1W1HP99-F1
#
_cell.length_a   1.000
_cell.length_b   1.000
_cell.length_c   1.000
_cell.angle_alpha   90.00
_cell.angle_beta   90.00
_cell.angle_gamma   90.00
#
_symmetry.space_group_name_H-M   'P 1'
#
loop_
_entity.id
_entity.type
_entity.pdbx_description
1 polymer ?
#
loop_
_entity_poly.entity_id
_entity_poly.type
_entity_poly.pdbx_seq_one_letter_code
_entity_poly.pdbx_strand_id
1 'polypeptide(L)'
;MREPPPSRLVYLDSFRGLAIAMVVATHALGYSHLDQESEQLLGFLSRTIAVPVFFLVDGILFALGHQEQTTFDCAAYVRKSARRLLLPWVVFTVFYCALRIPFEYIDNSSAHVVYGQTWQEIALAAYLSSFSSQMYFLLSLFLIRAFSKVTYRVIHARSPHRTVTALVYIAIFHTAPIQPWFHPGLDPVYHALWGMQFYLVGLALQPFTPLWMAQGRWLSGTAIALGFLIASFFQGMALYSQFLLLLGCYLLFISNPTRFQFLSSLGRRSMGIYLVHIPLIMKIFSLLLARVLSPTSPMFFVVLSTATLYASAFLTSIILQHPYGRTILGEPLNSSSSVGSKR
;
A
#
# COMPACT_ATOMS: atom_id res chain seq x y z
N MET A 1 7.52 0.95 30.14
CA MET A 1 6.69 1.14 28.93
C MET A 1 6.75 2.60 28.57
N ARG A 2 7.25 2.96 27.38
CA ARG A 2 7.36 4.37 26.96
C ARG A 2 5.99 4.87 26.54
N GLU A 3 5.55 6.02 27.08
CA GLU A 3 4.33 6.69 26.64
C GLU A 3 4.35 6.92 25.12
N PRO A 4 3.24 6.70 24.42
CA PRO A 4 3.17 6.95 22.99
C PRO A 4 3.35 8.45 22.71
N PRO A 5 4.13 8.83 21.67
CA PRO A 5 4.23 10.22 21.21
C PRO A 5 2.85 10.74 20.75
N PRO A 6 2.69 12.07 20.57
CA PRO A 6 1.41 12.75 20.40
C PRO A 6 0.45 11.98 19.48
N SER A 7 -0.66 11.53 20.08
CA SER A 7 -1.78 10.74 19.56
C SER A 7 -1.55 9.98 18.25
N ARG A 8 -0.58 9.05 18.25
CA ARG A 8 -0.44 8.05 17.20
C ARG A 8 -1.81 7.40 16.90
N LEU A 9 -2.27 7.49 15.65
CA LEU A 9 -3.59 7.01 15.23
C LEU A 9 -3.59 5.49 15.04
N VAL A 10 -3.77 4.76 16.16
CA VAL A 10 -3.70 3.28 16.23
C VAL A 10 -4.63 2.59 15.22
N TYR A 11 -5.80 3.17 14.94
CA TYR A 11 -6.74 2.61 13.96
C TYR A 11 -6.21 2.69 12.52
N LEU A 12 -5.51 3.76 12.13
CA LEU A 12 -4.88 3.87 10.80
C LEU A 12 -3.72 2.89 10.66
N ASP A 13 -2.94 2.70 11.72
CA ASP A 13 -1.92 1.66 11.75
C ASP A 13 -2.57 0.27 11.61
N SER A 14 -3.67 0.00 12.31
CA SER A 14 -4.38 -1.29 12.18
C SER A 14 -4.91 -1.52 10.76
N PHE A 15 -5.43 -0.47 10.12
CA PHE A 15 -5.92 -0.54 8.75
C PHE A 15 -4.78 -0.79 7.75
N ARG A 16 -3.64 -0.12 7.91
CA ARG A 16 -2.41 -0.41 7.15
C ARG A 16 -1.87 -1.81 7.42
N GLY A 17 -2.06 -2.33 8.63
CA GLY A 17 -1.74 -3.70 9.02
C GLY A 17 -2.53 -4.75 8.27
N LEU A 18 -3.84 -4.53 8.12
CA LEU A 18 -4.69 -5.36 7.25
C LEU A 18 -4.24 -5.25 5.79
N ALA A 19 -4.02 -4.02 5.30
CA ALA A 19 -3.60 -3.77 3.93
C ALA A 19 -2.29 -4.48 3.58
N ILE A 20 -1.28 -4.44 4.46
CA ILE A 20 0.00 -5.12 4.20
C ILE A 20 -0.15 -6.65 4.21
N ALA A 21 -1.00 -7.20 5.07
CA ALA A 21 -1.32 -8.63 5.03
C ALA A 21 -1.99 -9.01 3.70
N MET A 22 -2.89 -8.17 3.19
CA MET A 22 -3.55 -8.37 1.90
C MET A 22 -2.59 -8.21 0.71
N VAL A 23 -1.62 -7.30 0.75
CA VAL A 23 -0.55 -7.22 -0.25
C VAL A 23 0.23 -8.53 -0.30
N VAL A 24 0.68 -9.04 0.86
CA VAL A 24 1.40 -10.32 0.94
C VAL A 24 0.54 -11.45 0.37
N ALA A 25 -0.75 -11.50 0.71
CA ALA A 25 -1.69 -12.48 0.17
C ALA A 25 -1.85 -12.37 -1.35
N THR A 26 -1.99 -11.17 -1.92
CA THR A 26 -2.05 -10.97 -3.38
C THR A 26 -0.83 -11.56 -4.08
N HIS A 27 0.36 -11.45 -3.50
CA HIS A 27 1.56 -12.02 -4.08
C HIS A 27 1.67 -13.53 -3.85
N ALA A 28 1.23 -14.04 -2.69
CA ALA A 28 1.18 -15.47 -2.42
C ALA A 28 0.25 -16.21 -3.42
N LEU A 29 -0.81 -15.56 -3.90
CA LEU A 29 -1.65 -16.11 -4.99
C LEU A 29 -0.84 -16.37 -6.26
N GLY A 30 0.11 -15.50 -6.61
CA GLY A 30 0.97 -15.71 -7.79
C GLY A 30 1.93 -16.90 -7.67
N TYR A 31 2.10 -17.45 -6.45
CA TYR A 31 2.87 -18.68 -6.19
C TYR A 31 1.98 -19.89 -5.89
N SER A 32 0.66 -19.68 -5.80
CA SER A 32 -0.32 -20.73 -5.53
C SER A 32 -0.98 -21.11 -6.86
N HIS A 33 -1.23 -22.39 -7.09
CA HIS A 33 -1.91 -22.89 -8.28
C HIS A 33 -3.33 -23.33 -7.93
N LEU A 34 -4.07 -22.44 -7.28
CA LEU A 34 -5.44 -22.71 -6.84
C LEU A 34 -6.36 -22.90 -8.04
N ASP A 35 -7.51 -23.53 -7.83
CA ASP A 35 -8.58 -23.54 -8.81
C ASP A 35 -9.08 -22.11 -9.10
N GLN A 36 -9.69 -21.93 -10.28
CA GLN A 36 -10.10 -20.61 -10.76
C GLN A 36 -11.07 -19.89 -9.82
N GLU A 37 -11.98 -20.62 -9.15
CA GLU A 37 -12.97 -20.02 -8.24
C GLU A 37 -12.28 -19.50 -6.97
N SER A 38 -11.43 -20.33 -6.36
CA SER A 38 -10.63 -19.95 -5.19
C SER A 38 -9.69 -18.77 -5.50
N GLU A 39 -9.01 -18.79 -6.65
CA GLU A 39 -8.11 -17.72 -7.07
C GLU A 39 -8.87 -16.41 -7.29
N GLN A 40 -10.05 -16.45 -7.92
CA GLN A 40 -10.88 -15.27 -8.14
C GLN A 40 -11.39 -14.68 -6.82
N LEU A 41 -11.89 -15.51 -5.91
CA LEU A 41 -12.41 -15.06 -4.62
C LEU A 41 -11.30 -14.44 -3.76
N LEU A 42 -10.19 -15.15 -3.57
CA LEU A 42 -9.07 -14.67 -2.77
C LEU A 42 -8.37 -13.47 -3.43
N GLY A 43 -8.29 -13.47 -4.76
CA GLY A 43 -7.79 -12.37 -5.57
C GLY A 43 -8.62 -11.12 -5.39
N PHE A 44 -9.95 -11.23 -5.46
CA PHE A 44 -10.87 -10.13 -5.21
C PHE A 44 -10.72 -9.58 -3.79
N LEU A 45 -10.74 -10.45 -2.76
CA LEU A 45 -10.61 -10.05 -1.37
C LEU A 45 -9.30 -9.31 -1.08
N SER A 46 -8.18 -9.87 -1.55
CA SER A 46 -6.86 -9.32 -1.28
C SER A 46 -6.61 -8.02 -2.06
N ARG A 47 -6.87 -7.99 -3.37
CA ARG A 47 -6.58 -6.82 -4.23
C ARG A 47 -7.48 -5.63 -3.92
N THR A 48 -8.71 -5.88 -3.45
CA THR A 48 -9.66 -4.81 -3.08
C THR A 48 -9.14 -3.92 -1.96
N ILE A 49 -8.49 -4.53 -0.96
CA ILE A 49 -8.05 -3.83 0.27
C ILE A 49 -6.56 -3.48 0.19
N ALA A 50 -5.71 -4.31 -0.43
CA ALA A 50 -4.25 -4.20 -0.40
C ALA A 50 -3.69 -2.78 -0.66
N VAL A 51 -3.48 -2.42 -1.93
CA VAL A 51 -2.84 -1.14 -2.30
C VAL A 51 -3.74 0.10 -2.06
N PRO A 52 -5.06 0.07 -2.36
CA PRO A 52 -5.94 1.22 -2.18
C PRO A 52 -5.92 1.83 -0.78
N VAL A 53 -5.82 1.00 0.26
CA VAL A 53 -5.80 1.47 1.66
C VAL A 53 -4.60 2.37 1.93
N PHE A 54 -3.43 2.10 1.35
CA PHE A 54 -2.27 2.96 1.57
C PHE A 54 -2.46 4.35 0.98
N PHE A 55 -3.07 4.47 -0.20
CA PHE A 55 -3.41 5.76 -0.79
C PHE A 55 -4.46 6.51 0.04
N LEU A 56 -5.52 5.82 0.46
CA LEU A 56 -6.59 6.39 1.28
C LEU A 56 -6.06 6.90 2.63
N VAL A 57 -5.27 6.08 3.32
CA VAL A 57 -4.65 6.46 4.60
C VAL A 57 -3.67 7.62 4.41
N ASP A 58 -2.92 7.66 3.30
CA ASP A 58 -2.02 8.80 3.03
C ASP A 58 -2.79 10.11 2.83
N GLY A 59 -3.95 10.06 2.17
CA GLY A 59 -4.87 11.19 2.05
C GLY A 59 -5.33 11.68 3.43
N ILE A 60 -5.85 10.79 4.26
CA ILE A 60 -6.29 11.13 5.63
C ILE A 60 -5.15 11.78 6.43
N LEU A 61 -3.96 11.18 6.42
CA LEU A 61 -2.80 11.71 7.14
C LEU A 61 -2.35 13.07 6.60
N PHE A 62 -2.43 13.28 5.28
CA PHE A 62 -2.11 14.56 4.68
C PHE A 62 -3.08 15.66 5.13
N ALA A 63 -4.39 15.38 5.11
CA ALA A 63 -5.41 16.29 5.59
C ALA A 63 -5.22 16.63 7.07
N LEU A 64 -5.04 15.61 7.93
CA LEU A 64 -4.81 15.81 9.36
C LEU A 64 -3.55 16.63 9.66
N GLY A 65 -2.47 16.41 8.91
CA GLY A 65 -1.21 17.09 9.14
C GLY A 65 -1.16 18.56 8.70
N HIS A 66 -2.05 18.98 7.79
CA HIS A 66 -1.96 20.29 7.12
C HIS A 66 -3.24 21.12 7.15
N GLN A 67 -4.35 20.63 7.72
CA GLN A 67 -5.63 21.35 7.76
C GLN A 67 -5.56 22.67 8.55
N GLU A 68 -4.73 22.73 9.59
CA GLU A 68 -4.57 23.92 10.45
C GLU A 68 -3.39 24.82 10.03
N GLN A 69 -2.62 24.40 9.03
CA GLN A 69 -1.46 25.16 8.58
C GLN A 69 -1.90 26.28 7.63
N THR A 70 -1.40 27.49 7.84
CA THR A 70 -1.66 28.63 6.95
C THR A 70 -0.71 28.68 5.76
N THR A 71 0.47 28.07 5.88
CA THR A 71 1.52 28.04 4.85
C THR A 71 1.98 26.62 4.58
N PHE A 72 2.30 26.31 3.32
CA PHE A 72 2.74 24.97 2.90
C PHE A 72 4.07 25.05 2.15
N ASP A 73 5.13 24.56 2.79
CA ASP A 73 6.42 24.34 2.15
C ASP A 73 6.40 23.04 1.34
N CYS A 74 5.93 23.15 0.10
CA CYS A 74 5.88 22.05 -0.84
C CYS A 74 7.28 21.44 -1.10
N ALA A 75 8.35 22.26 -1.12
CA ALA A 75 9.69 21.75 -1.41
C ALA A 75 10.21 20.88 -0.27
N ALA A 76 10.04 21.31 0.98
CA ALA A 76 10.38 20.50 2.14
C ALA A 76 9.55 19.21 2.22
N TYR A 77 8.24 19.30 1.93
CA TYR A 77 7.35 18.14 1.89
C TYR A 77 7.79 17.11 0.84
N VAL A 78 8.05 17.56 -0.40
CA VAL A 78 8.50 16.68 -1.49
C VAL A 78 9.88 16.09 -1.19
N ARG A 79 10.82 16.86 -0.63
CA ARG A 79 12.13 16.35 -0.21
C ARG A 79 12.00 15.24 0.85
N LYS A 80 11.12 15.43 1.84
CA LYS A 80 10.81 14.41 2.85
C LYS A 80 10.17 13.17 2.21
N SER A 81 9.27 13.36 1.24
CA SER A 81 8.65 12.28 0.48
C SER A 81 9.68 11.49 -0.34
N ALA A 82 10.60 12.16 -1.02
CA ALA A 82 11.66 11.52 -1.80
C ALA A 82 12.55 10.64 -0.91
N ARG A 83 12.95 11.11 0.28
CA ARG A 83 13.72 10.30 1.24
C ARG A 83 12.96 9.06 1.73
N ARG A 84 11.63 9.16 1.86
CA ARG A 84 10.77 8.09 2.38
C ARG A 84 10.31 7.09 1.32
N LEU A 85 10.23 7.49 0.05
CA LEU A 85 9.66 6.67 -1.03
C LEU A 85 10.66 6.46 -2.16
N LEU A 86 11.23 7.53 -2.72
CA LEU A 86 12.11 7.43 -3.87
C LEU A 86 13.46 6.77 -3.51
N LEU A 87 14.05 7.12 -2.36
CA LEU A 87 15.30 6.50 -1.92
C LEU A 87 15.16 4.99 -1.67
N PRO A 88 14.18 4.50 -0.88
CA PRO A 88 13.93 3.06 -0.78
C PRO A 88 13.62 2.42 -2.12
N TRP A 89 12.88 3.11 -3.00
CA TRP A 89 12.62 2.61 -4.35
C TRP A 89 13.92 2.36 -5.12
N VAL A 90 14.83 3.33 -5.20
CA VAL A 90 16.13 3.16 -5.87
C VAL A 90 16.95 2.03 -5.25
N VAL A 91 17.09 2.03 -3.91
CA VAL A 91 17.91 1.04 -3.19
C VAL A 91 17.39 -0.38 -3.44
N PHE A 92 16.09 -0.61 -3.28
CA PHE A 92 15.51 -1.93 -3.46
C PHE A 92 15.40 -2.34 -4.93
N THR A 93 15.23 -1.41 -5.87
CA THR A 93 15.30 -1.71 -7.31
C THR A 93 16.69 -2.22 -7.70
N VAL A 94 17.77 -1.56 -7.23
CA VAL A 94 19.15 -2.04 -7.46
C VAL A 94 19.38 -3.39 -6.81
N PHE A 95 18.95 -3.54 -5.54
CA PHE A 95 19.07 -4.81 -4.82
C PHE A 95 18.31 -5.95 -5.52
N TYR A 96 17.10 -5.71 -6.02
CA TYR A 96 16.30 -6.72 -6.72
C TYR A 96 16.83 -7.04 -8.11
N CYS A 97 17.37 -6.05 -8.82
CA CYS A 97 18.12 -6.30 -10.05
C CYS A 97 19.29 -7.27 -9.77
N ALA A 98 20.10 -6.99 -8.75
CA ALA A 98 21.24 -7.84 -8.37
C ALA A 98 20.81 -9.25 -7.94
N LEU A 99 19.74 -9.38 -7.15
CA LEU A 99 19.20 -10.69 -6.75
C LEU A 99 18.63 -11.48 -7.93
N ARG A 100 18.10 -10.81 -8.95
CA ARG A 100 17.44 -11.45 -10.08
C ARG A 100 18.42 -12.07 -11.06
N ILE A 101 19.62 -11.50 -11.23
CA ILE A 101 20.69 -12.02 -12.08
C ILE A 101 20.99 -13.52 -11.82
N PRO A 102 21.32 -13.97 -10.61
CA PRO A 102 21.63 -15.38 -10.37
C PRO A 102 20.40 -16.27 -10.55
N PHE A 103 19.19 -15.79 -10.28
CA PHE A 103 17.98 -16.56 -10.52
C PHE A 103 17.73 -16.77 -12.02
N GLU A 104 17.86 -15.74 -12.85
CA GLU A 104 17.70 -15.86 -14.31
C GLU A 104 18.85 -16.64 -14.97
N TYR A 105 20.03 -16.67 -14.35
CA TYR A 105 21.15 -17.47 -14.81
C TYR A 105 20.96 -18.98 -14.55
N ILE A 106 20.39 -19.33 -13.38
CA ILE A 106 20.15 -20.72 -12.98
C ILE A 106 18.84 -21.26 -13.59
N ASP A 107 17.80 -20.42 -13.58
CA ASP A 107 16.48 -20.75 -14.09
C ASP A 107 16.48 -20.50 -15.59
N ASN A 108 16.70 -21.57 -16.38
CA ASN A 108 16.78 -21.58 -17.85
C ASN A 108 15.44 -21.21 -18.54
N SER A 109 14.58 -20.49 -17.81
CA SER A 109 13.29 -19.95 -18.24
C SER A 109 13.48 -18.91 -19.36
N SER A 110 12.52 -18.83 -20.27
CA SER A 110 12.59 -17.99 -21.47
C SER A 110 12.38 -16.49 -21.22
N ALA A 111 12.01 -16.07 -20.01
CA ALA A 111 11.67 -14.69 -19.69
C ALA A 111 12.80 -14.00 -18.91
N HIS A 112 13.87 -13.62 -19.61
CA HIS A 112 14.95 -12.83 -19.02
C HIS A 112 14.55 -11.33 -18.94
N VAL A 113 14.55 -10.76 -17.73
CA VAL A 113 14.26 -9.34 -17.49
C VAL A 113 15.53 -8.53 -17.27
N VAL A 114 16.63 -9.18 -16.84
CA VAL A 114 17.91 -8.53 -16.61
C VAL A 114 19.02 -9.18 -17.44
N TYR A 115 19.11 -10.51 -17.42
CA TYR A 115 20.22 -11.20 -18.08
C TYR A 115 20.13 -11.07 -19.61
N GLY A 116 21.21 -10.62 -20.24
CA GLY A 116 21.28 -10.43 -21.69
C GLY A 116 20.52 -9.20 -22.24
N GLN A 117 19.93 -8.37 -21.36
CA GLN A 117 19.20 -7.15 -21.76
C GLN A 117 20.14 -5.94 -21.86
N THR A 118 19.78 -4.97 -22.70
CA THR A 118 20.47 -3.68 -22.81
C THR A 118 20.21 -2.80 -21.59
N TRP A 119 21.06 -1.80 -21.35
CA TRP A 119 20.86 -0.83 -20.25
C TRP A 119 19.54 -0.07 -20.34
N GLN A 120 19.03 0.17 -21.55
CA GLN A 120 17.75 0.84 -21.77
C GLN A 120 16.57 -0.05 -21.36
N GLU A 121 16.62 -1.34 -21.71
CA GLU A 121 15.61 -2.33 -21.29
C GLU A 121 15.64 -2.55 -19.78
N ILE A 122 16.83 -2.62 -19.17
CA ILE A 122 16.98 -2.71 -17.71
C ILE A 122 16.40 -1.46 -17.02
N ALA A 123 16.66 -0.27 -17.56
CA ALA A 123 16.09 0.97 -17.02
C ALA A 123 14.56 1.02 -17.17
N LEU A 124 14.03 0.58 -18.30
CA LEU A 124 12.59 0.48 -18.53
C LEU A 124 11.95 -0.57 -17.60
N ALA A 125 12.59 -1.74 -17.43
CA ALA A 125 12.17 -2.78 -16.50
C ALA A 125 12.19 -2.30 -15.04
N ALA A 126 13.17 -1.48 -14.66
CA ALA A 126 13.21 -0.82 -13.36
C ALA A 126 12.03 0.15 -13.19
N TYR A 127 11.76 1.00 -14.18
CA TYR A 127 10.64 1.94 -14.17
C TYR A 127 9.28 1.22 -14.08
N LEU A 128 9.06 0.20 -14.91
CA LEU A 128 7.85 -0.62 -14.92
C LEU A 128 7.79 -1.63 -13.77
N SER A 129 8.74 -1.59 -12.83
CA SER A 129 8.78 -2.47 -11.67
C SER A 129 8.77 -3.96 -12.02
N SER A 130 9.32 -4.32 -13.19
CA SER A 130 9.37 -5.69 -13.69
C SER A 130 10.25 -6.60 -12.83
N PHE A 131 11.26 -6.03 -12.13
CA PHE A 131 12.08 -6.78 -11.19
C PHE A 131 11.26 -7.29 -10.00
N SER A 132 10.29 -6.49 -9.55
CA SER A 132 9.46 -6.78 -8.39
C SER A 132 8.18 -5.96 -8.44
N SER A 133 7.06 -6.63 -8.72
CA SER A 133 5.78 -6.01 -9.08
C SER A 133 5.13 -5.15 -8.02
N GLN A 134 5.58 -5.16 -6.78
CA GLN A 134 5.12 -4.22 -5.78
C GLN A 134 5.66 -2.82 -6.05
N MET A 135 6.92 -2.69 -6.50
CA MET A 135 7.72 -1.44 -6.43
C MET A 135 7.07 -0.21 -7.09
N TYR A 136 6.15 -0.40 -8.04
CA TYR A 136 5.43 0.71 -8.69
C TYR A 136 4.74 1.59 -7.66
N PHE A 137 4.20 1.00 -6.58
CA PHE A 137 3.43 1.72 -5.59
C PHE A 137 4.24 2.83 -4.89
N LEU A 138 5.54 2.63 -4.62
CA LEU A 138 6.37 3.68 -4.01
C LEU A 138 6.48 4.90 -4.92
N LEU A 139 6.75 4.65 -6.20
CA LEU A 139 6.91 5.70 -7.19
C LEU A 139 5.56 6.38 -7.46
N SER A 140 4.47 5.62 -7.57
CA SER A 140 3.11 6.15 -7.69
C SER A 140 2.73 7.04 -6.51
N LEU A 141 2.98 6.60 -5.27
CA LEU A 141 2.69 7.41 -4.08
C LEU A 141 3.58 8.66 -4.00
N PHE A 142 4.84 8.55 -4.43
CA PHE A 142 5.73 9.70 -4.52
C PHE A 142 5.18 10.74 -5.51
N LEU A 143 4.73 10.30 -6.69
CA LEU A 143 4.14 11.18 -7.70
C LEU A 143 2.89 11.88 -7.15
N ILE A 144 1.96 11.17 -6.48
CA ILE A 144 0.80 11.79 -5.83
C ILE A 144 1.24 12.90 -4.85
N ARG A 145 2.26 12.63 -4.03
CA ARG A 145 2.80 13.61 -3.08
C ARG A 145 3.57 14.76 -3.74
N ALA A 146 4.14 14.56 -4.94
CA ALA A 146 4.74 15.63 -5.72
C ALA A 146 3.68 16.65 -6.16
N PHE A 147 2.43 16.22 -6.37
CA PHE A 147 1.27 17.09 -6.62
C PHE A 147 0.63 17.67 -5.34
N SER A 148 1.33 17.62 -4.20
CA SER A 148 0.80 18.07 -2.90
C SER A 148 0.35 19.53 -2.86
N LYS A 149 0.90 20.41 -3.71
CA LYS A 149 0.41 21.79 -3.83
C LYS A 149 -1.05 21.86 -4.28
N VAL A 150 -1.48 20.96 -5.15
CA VAL A 150 -2.86 20.88 -5.63
C VAL A 150 -3.76 20.31 -4.53
N THR A 151 -3.35 19.20 -3.91
CA THR A 151 -4.15 18.58 -2.83
C THR A 151 -4.22 19.48 -1.60
N TYR A 152 -3.20 20.30 -1.34
CA TYR A 152 -3.21 21.33 -0.29
C TYR A 152 -4.33 22.37 -0.51
N ARG A 153 -4.60 22.76 -1.76
CA ARG A 153 -5.73 23.64 -2.08
C ARG A 153 -7.06 22.93 -1.82
N VAL A 154 -7.15 21.65 -2.17
CA VAL A 154 -8.37 20.85 -1.94
C VAL A 154 -8.69 20.73 -0.45
N ILE A 155 -7.70 20.48 0.42
CA ILE A 155 -7.96 20.38 1.87
C ILE A 155 -8.42 21.71 2.47
N HIS A 156 -8.08 22.86 1.88
CA HIS A 156 -8.54 24.17 2.37
C HIS A 156 -9.93 24.54 1.84
N ALA A 157 -10.48 23.78 0.90
CA ALA A 157 -11.86 23.93 0.48
C ALA A 157 -12.83 23.38 1.55
N ARG A 158 -14.08 23.89 1.53
CA ARG A 158 -15.16 23.41 2.41
C ARG A 158 -15.40 21.91 2.19
N SER A 159 -15.83 21.18 3.22
CA SER A 159 -16.04 19.72 3.16
C SER A 159 -16.82 19.23 1.92
N PRO A 160 -17.96 19.85 1.52
CA PRO A 160 -18.68 19.41 0.31
C PRO A 160 -17.84 19.50 -0.97
N HIS A 161 -16.96 20.51 -1.09
CA HIS A 161 -16.11 20.68 -2.25
C HIS A 161 -15.03 19.61 -2.32
N ARG A 162 -14.53 19.12 -1.17
CA ARG A 162 -13.60 17.99 -1.12
C ARG A 162 -14.25 16.72 -1.67
N THR A 163 -15.48 16.44 -1.23
CA THR A 163 -16.27 15.31 -1.71
C THR A 163 -16.57 15.43 -3.21
N VAL A 164 -17.03 16.59 -3.67
CA VAL A 164 -17.27 16.83 -5.11
C VAL A 164 -15.99 16.66 -5.92
N THR A 165 -14.86 17.16 -5.43
CA THR A 165 -13.56 16.98 -6.11
C THR A 165 -13.19 15.50 -6.26
N ALA A 166 -13.36 14.71 -5.20
CA ALA A 166 -13.10 13.27 -5.26
C ALA A 166 -14.03 12.56 -6.25
N LEU A 167 -15.34 12.86 -6.22
CA LEU A 167 -16.33 12.27 -7.13
C LEU A 167 -16.08 12.64 -8.59
N VAL A 168 -15.79 13.92 -8.87
CA VAL A 168 -15.46 14.39 -10.22
C VAL A 168 -14.19 13.71 -10.72
N TYR A 169 -13.16 13.58 -9.88
CA TYR A 169 -11.95 12.87 -10.25
C TYR A 169 -12.21 11.41 -10.59
N ILE A 170 -12.97 10.69 -9.76
CA ILE A 170 -13.37 9.30 -10.01
C ILE A 170 -14.13 9.19 -11.35
N ALA A 171 -15.11 10.07 -11.57
CA ALA A 171 -15.88 10.07 -12.82
C ALA A 171 -14.98 10.31 -14.05
N ILE A 172 -14.08 11.29 -14.00
CA ILE A 172 -13.16 11.58 -15.10
C ILE A 172 -12.22 10.40 -15.36
N PHE A 173 -11.61 9.83 -14.31
CA PHE A 173 -10.65 8.74 -14.46
C PHE A 173 -11.26 7.49 -15.12
N HIS A 174 -12.51 7.15 -14.79
CA HIS A 174 -13.18 5.95 -15.32
C HIS A 174 -13.94 6.18 -16.63
N THR A 175 -14.11 7.43 -17.07
CA THR A 175 -14.77 7.75 -18.36
C THR A 175 -13.79 8.16 -19.45
N ALA A 176 -12.63 8.72 -19.08
CA ALA A 176 -11.61 9.11 -20.03
C ALA A 176 -10.75 7.89 -20.46
N PRO A 177 -10.48 7.69 -21.76
CA PRO A 177 -9.66 6.59 -22.25
C PRO A 177 -8.17 6.91 -22.09
N ILE A 178 -7.70 7.03 -20.84
CA ILE A 178 -6.32 7.44 -20.54
C ILE A 178 -5.32 6.28 -20.57
N GLN A 179 -5.78 5.03 -20.41
CA GLN A 179 -4.90 3.85 -20.33
C GLN A 179 -3.97 3.70 -21.55
N PRO A 180 -4.39 3.93 -22.81
CA PRO A 180 -3.51 3.83 -23.98
C PRO A 180 -2.35 4.82 -24.01
N TRP A 181 -2.32 5.83 -23.13
CA TRP A 181 -1.24 6.82 -23.07
C TRP A 181 -0.04 6.35 -22.24
N PHE A 182 -0.15 5.20 -21.57
CA PHE A 182 0.86 4.68 -20.65
C PHE A 182 1.41 3.35 -21.12
N HIS A 183 2.57 2.98 -20.59
CA HIS A 183 3.14 1.66 -20.87
C HIS A 183 2.23 0.55 -20.33
N PRO A 184 2.10 -0.56 -21.06
CA PRO A 184 1.36 -1.72 -20.55
C PRO A 184 2.04 -2.26 -19.28
N GLY A 185 1.23 -2.77 -18.35
CA GLY A 185 1.70 -3.29 -17.07
C GLY A 185 1.67 -2.26 -15.96
N LEU A 186 2.73 -2.21 -15.15
CA LEU A 186 2.77 -1.46 -13.90
C LEU A 186 3.37 -0.06 -14.07
N ASP A 187 2.84 0.71 -15.02
CA ASP A 187 3.27 2.10 -15.22
C ASP A 187 3.00 2.93 -13.94
N PRO A 188 4.04 3.48 -13.29
CA PRO A 188 3.88 4.19 -12.03
C PRO A 188 3.04 5.47 -12.14
N VAL A 189 3.00 6.13 -13.31
CA VAL A 189 2.20 7.34 -13.54
C VAL A 189 0.73 6.97 -13.66
N TYR A 190 0.41 5.95 -14.46
CA TYR A 190 -0.95 5.43 -14.53
C TYR A 190 -1.47 5.00 -13.15
N HIS A 191 -0.64 4.27 -12.39
CA HIS A 191 -1.00 3.85 -11.03
C HIS A 191 -1.04 5.00 -10.02
N ALA A 192 -0.32 6.11 -10.24
CA ALA A 192 -0.48 7.33 -9.45
C ALA A 192 -1.84 7.98 -9.71
N LEU A 193 -2.26 8.06 -10.98
CA LEU A 193 -3.58 8.58 -11.36
C LEU A 193 -4.69 7.69 -10.78
N TRP A 194 -4.55 6.37 -10.89
CA TRP A 194 -5.49 5.44 -10.27
C TRP A 194 -5.48 5.57 -8.74
N GLY A 195 -4.31 5.66 -8.10
CA GLY A 195 -4.17 5.79 -6.64
C GLY A 195 -4.72 7.10 -6.09
N MET A 196 -4.66 8.18 -6.87
CA MET A 196 -5.14 9.50 -6.50
C MET A 196 -6.64 9.51 -6.15
N GLN A 197 -7.44 8.63 -6.76
CA GLN A 197 -8.87 8.53 -6.44
C GLN A 197 -9.09 8.16 -4.96
N PHE A 198 -8.33 7.19 -4.44
CA PHE A 198 -8.40 6.76 -3.05
C PHE A 198 -7.80 7.81 -2.12
N TYR A 199 -6.72 8.46 -2.56
CA TYR A 199 -6.11 9.56 -1.83
C TYR A 199 -7.10 10.72 -1.61
N LEU A 200 -7.79 11.15 -2.67
CA LEU A 200 -8.81 12.21 -2.61
C LEU A 200 -10.01 11.80 -1.77
N VAL A 201 -10.44 10.53 -1.84
CA VAL A 201 -11.44 9.98 -0.92
C VAL A 201 -10.94 10.13 0.52
N GLY A 202 -9.70 9.78 0.83
CA GLY A 202 -9.10 10.01 2.15
C GLY A 202 -9.18 11.47 2.63
N LEU A 203 -8.92 12.44 1.74
CA LEU A 203 -9.09 13.87 2.05
C LEU A 203 -10.54 14.25 2.36
N ALA A 204 -11.49 13.69 1.61
CA ALA A 204 -12.92 13.94 1.77
C ALA A 204 -13.51 13.26 3.02
N LEU A 205 -12.97 12.11 3.42
CA LEU A 205 -13.41 11.35 4.59
C LEU A 205 -12.98 12.03 5.91
N GLN A 206 -11.85 12.73 5.93
CA GLN A 206 -11.25 13.26 7.16
C GLN A 206 -12.20 14.12 8.02
N PRO A 207 -12.96 15.10 7.49
CA PRO A 207 -13.85 15.94 8.30
C PRO A 207 -14.95 15.19 9.05
N PHE A 208 -15.35 14.02 8.54
CA PHE A 208 -16.44 13.21 9.09
C PHE A 208 -15.94 12.15 10.08
N THR A 209 -14.62 12.05 10.29
CA THR A 209 -14.00 11.09 11.20
C THR A 209 -14.59 11.13 12.62
N PRO A 210 -14.77 12.30 13.27
CA PRO A 210 -15.37 12.35 14.61
C PRO A 210 -16.80 11.80 14.66
N LEU A 211 -17.61 12.07 13.63
CA LEU A 211 -18.98 11.58 13.53
C LEU A 211 -19.03 10.05 13.44
N TRP A 212 -18.13 9.47 12.64
CA TRP A 212 -18.11 8.02 12.44
C TRP A 212 -17.55 7.22 13.60
N MET A 213 -16.76 7.81 14.49
CA MET A 213 -16.32 7.11 15.70
C MET A 213 -17.49 6.67 16.59
N ALA A 214 -18.61 7.40 16.57
CA ALA A 214 -19.80 7.07 17.36
C ALA A 214 -20.70 6.01 16.70
N GLN A 215 -20.85 6.04 15.36
CA GLN A 215 -21.84 5.23 14.63
C GLN A 215 -21.24 4.14 13.74
N GLY A 216 -19.91 4.10 13.60
CA GLY A 216 -19.25 3.37 12.52
C GLY A 216 -19.34 1.84 12.62
N ARG A 217 -19.73 1.25 13.76
CA ARG A 217 -19.84 -0.22 13.87
C ARG A 217 -20.93 -0.81 12.98
N TRP A 218 -22.14 -0.24 13.03
CA TRP A 218 -23.25 -0.75 12.22
C TRP A 218 -23.08 -0.36 10.75
N LEU A 219 -22.65 0.89 10.50
CA LEU A 219 -22.33 1.37 9.14
C LEU A 219 -21.23 0.53 8.48
N SER A 220 -20.23 0.07 9.24
CA SER A 220 -19.19 -0.83 8.74
C SER A 220 -19.77 -2.15 8.25
N GLY A 221 -20.60 -2.82 9.07
CA GLY A 221 -21.25 -4.07 8.70
C GLY A 221 -22.13 -3.92 7.45
N THR A 222 -22.93 -2.86 7.40
CA THR A 222 -23.79 -2.56 6.23
C THR A 222 -22.97 -2.28 4.97
N ALA A 223 -21.90 -1.49 5.06
CA ALA A 223 -21.05 -1.18 3.91
C ALA A 223 -20.30 -2.42 3.39
N ILE A 224 -19.82 -3.29 4.29
CA ILE A 224 -19.18 -4.56 3.90
C ILE A 224 -20.18 -5.49 3.23
N ALA A 225 -21.36 -5.69 3.84
CA ALA A 225 -22.40 -6.54 3.29
C ALA A 225 -22.86 -6.07 1.91
N LEU A 226 -23.11 -4.76 1.76
CA LEU A 226 -23.50 -4.18 0.48
C LEU A 226 -22.36 -4.26 -0.55
N GLY A 227 -21.11 -4.08 -0.13
CA GLY A 227 -19.94 -4.27 -0.99
C GLY A 227 -19.88 -5.67 -1.59
N PHE A 228 -20.05 -6.71 -0.76
CA PHE A 228 -20.12 -8.09 -1.24
C PHE A 228 -21.33 -8.37 -2.12
N LEU A 229 -22.50 -7.84 -1.74
CA LEU A 229 -23.73 -7.96 -2.53
C LEU A 229 -23.54 -7.39 -3.94
N ILE A 230 -22.96 -6.19 -4.05
CA ILE A 230 -22.70 -5.55 -5.35
C ILE A 230 -21.67 -6.34 -6.16
N ALA A 231 -20.64 -6.89 -5.52
CA ALA A 231 -19.65 -7.73 -6.19
C ALA A 231 -20.28 -9.00 -6.78
N SER A 232 -21.29 -9.59 -6.13
CA SER A 232 -21.92 -10.82 -6.60
C SER A 232 -22.84 -10.64 -7.81
N PHE A 233 -23.38 -9.44 -8.05
CA PHE A 233 -24.43 -9.25 -9.06
C PHE A 233 -23.94 -8.67 -10.40
N PHE A 234 -22.82 -7.93 -10.45
CA PHE A 234 -22.49 -7.17 -11.64
C PHE A 234 -20.99 -7.12 -11.95
N GLN A 235 -20.60 -7.71 -13.09
CA GLN A 235 -19.22 -7.69 -13.60
C GLN A 235 -18.67 -6.26 -13.83
N GLY A 236 -19.54 -5.25 -14.00
CA GLY A 236 -19.15 -3.84 -14.14
C GLY A 236 -19.12 -3.01 -12.85
N MET A 237 -19.52 -3.57 -11.70
CA MET A 237 -19.66 -2.80 -10.44
C MET A 237 -18.51 -3.01 -9.45
N ALA A 238 -17.42 -3.64 -9.90
CA ALA A 238 -16.25 -3.91 -9.08
C ALA A 238 -15.70 -2.65 -8.38
N LEU A 239 -15.74 -1.50 -9.08
CA LEU A 239 -15.32 -0.21 -8.52
C LEU A 239 -16.14 0.20 -7.30
N TYR A 240 -17.47 0.14 -7.40
CA TYR A 240 -18.38 0.53 -6.31
C TYR A 240 -18.27 -0.41 -5.12
N SER A 241 -18.17 -1.72 -5.41
CA SER A 241 -17.91 -2.73 -4.38
C SER A 241 -16.60 -2.43 -3.64
N GLN A 242 -15.52 -2.11 -4.36
CA GLN A 242 -14.24 -1.76 -3.76
C GLN A 242 -14.35 -0.54 -2.84
N PHE A 243 -15.00 0.54 -3.26
CA PHE A 243 -15.19 1.71 -2.40
C PHE A 243 -16.00 1.40 -1.14
N LEU A 244 -17.07 0.60 -1.25
CA LEU A 244 -17.88 0.18 -0.10
C LEU A 244 -17.11 -0.71 0.86
N LEU A 245 -16.33 -1.67 0.35
CA LEU A 245 -15.49 -2.55 1.16
C LEU A 245 -14.38 -1.76 1.87
N LEU A 246 -13.75 -0.80 1.17
CA LEU A 246 -12.75 0.09 1.76
C LEU A 246 -13.36 0.99 2.84
N LEU A 247 -14.51 1.60 2.58
CA LEU A 247 -15.23 2.41 3.56
C LEU A 247 -15.64 1.58 4.77
N GLY A 248 -16.22 0.39 4.54
CA GLY A 248 -16.63 -0.53 5.60
C GLY A 248 -15.45 -0.97 6.47
N CYS A 249 -14.31 -1.30 5.86
CA CYS A 249 -13.08 -1.61 6.59
C CYS A 249 -12.56 -0.40 7.38
N TYR A 250 -12.53 0.79 6.78
CA TYR A 250 -12.13 2.02 7.47
C TYR A 250 -13.00 2.27 8.71
N LEU A 251 -14.32 2.17 8.56
CA LEU A 251 -15.30 2.33 9.64
C LEU A 251 -15.14 1.26 10.73
N LEU A 252 -14.75 0.03 10.37
CA LEU A 252 -14.46 -1.04 11.33
C LEU A 252 -13.31 -0.64 12.26
N PHE A 253 -12.20 -0.16 11.69
CA PHE A 253 -11.00 0.19 12.46
C PHE A 253 -11.21 1.46 13.28
N ILE A 254 -11.83 2.50 12.72
CA ILE A 254 -12.02 3.77 13.43
C ILE A 254 -12.96 3.63 14.65
N SER A 255 -13.94 2.73 14.56
CA SER A 255 -14.89 2.44 15.65
C SER A 255 -14.33 1.48 16.71
N ASN A 256 -13.17 0.89 16.46
CA ASN A 256 -12.53 -0.11 17.32
C ASN A 256 -11.00 0.13 17.43
N PRO A 257 -10.55 1.33 17.82
CA PRO A 257 -9.15 1.74 17.66
C PRO A 257 -8.14 0.89 18.44
N THR A 258 -8.54 0.27 19.55
CA THR A 258 -7.66 -0.52 20.44
C THR A 258 -7.80 -2.03 20.25
N ARG A 259 -8.80 -2.51 19.50
CA ARG A 259 -9.12 -3.94 19.41
C ARG A 259 -8.08 -4.74 18.62
N PHE A 260 -7.43 -4.12 17.64
CA PHE A 260 -6.59 -4.80 16.66
C PHE A 260 -5.09 -4.53 16.85
N GLN A 261 -4.58 -4.75 18.07
CA GLN A 261 -3.18 -4.42 18.42
C GLN A 261 -2.14 -5.14 17.55
N PHE A 262 -2.40 -6.40 17.18
CA PHE A 262 -1.53 -7.15 16.28
C PHE A 262 -1.42 -6.48 14.89
N LEU A 263 -2.56 -6.18 14.28
CA LEU A 263 -2.60 -5.48 12.99
C LEU A 263 -1.96 -4.10 13.10
N SER A 264 -2.23 -3.36 14.18
CA SER A 264 -1.56 -2.09 14.44
C SER A 264 -0.05 -2.27 14.38
N SER A 265 0.48 -3.28 15.09
CA SER A 265 1.92 -3.58 15.11
C SER A 265 2.50 -3.84 13.73
N LEU A 266 1.80 -4.61 12.88
CA LEU A 266 2.18 -4.82 11.48
C LEU A 266 2.15 -3.52 10.68
N GLY A 267 1.10 -2.71 10.82
CA GLY A 267 0.97 -1.44 10.12
C GLY A 267 2.09 -0.45 10.40
N ARG A 268 2.61 -0.43 11.65
CA ARG A 268 3.79 0.37 12.02
C ARG A 268 5.02 0.04 11.19
N ARG A 269 5.15 -1.23 10.78
CA ARG A 269 6.28 -1.81 10.03
C ARG A 269 5.92 -2.06 8.57
N SER A 270 4.76 -1.59 8.11
CA SER A 270 4.21 -1.93 6.79
C SER A 270 5.17 -1.62 5.64
N MET A 271 5.96 -0.56 5.73
CA MET A 271 6.94 -0.20 4.70
C MET A 271 8.08 -1.22 4.58
N GLY A 272 8.65 -1.65 5.72
CA GLY A 272 9.68 -2.68 5.71
C GLY A 272 9.16 -4.04 5.25
N ILE A 273 7.98 -4.45 5.72
CA ILE A 273 7.31 -5.67 5.28
C ILE A 273 7.08 -5.62 3.76
N TYR A 274 6.53 -4.49 3.29
CA TYR A 274 6.24 -4.25 1.89
C TYR A 274 7.48 -4.38 1.01
N LEU A 275 8.63 -3.84 1.46
CA LEU A 275 9.84 -3.96 0.67
C LEU A 275 10.27 -5.43 0.64
N VAL A 276 10.51 -6.04 1.80
CA VAL A 276 11.23 -7.31 1.94
C VAL A 276 10.46 -8.56 1.46
N HIS A 277 9.12 -8.54 1.47
CA HIS A 277 8.33 -9.79 1.39
C HIS A 277 8.42 -10.59 0.08
N ILE A 278 8.51 -9.97 -1.11
CA ILE A 278 8.31 -10.70 -2.37
C ILE A 278 9.56 -11.45 -2.87
N PRO A 279 10.60 -10.77 -3.37
CA PRO A 279 11.58 -11.46 -4.19
C PRO A 279 12.44 -12.43 -3.38
N LEU A 280 12.61 -12.17 -2.08
CA LEU A 280 13.42 -13.00 -1.19
C LEU A 280 12.55 -13.97 -0.40
N ILE A 281 11.69 -13.45 0.48
CA ILE A 281 11.02 -14.27 1.50
C ILE A 281 9.97 -15.18 0.87
N MET A 282 9.09 -14.63 0.02
CA MET A 282 8.03 -15.42 -0.61
C MET A 282 8.60 -16.55 -1.47
N LYS A 283 9.61 -16.26 -2.31
CA LYS A 283 10.25 -17.27 -3.17
C LYS A 283 10.92 -18.38 -2.38
N ILE A 284 11.62 -18.04 -1.29
CA ILE A 284 12.25 -19.06 -0.42
C ILE A 284 11.18 -19.94 0.22
N PHE A 285 10.14 -19.35 0.81
CA PHE A 285 9.09 -20.13 1.44
C PHE A 285 8.25 -20.93 0.45
N SER A 286 7.97 -20.42 -0.75
CA SER A 286 7.23 -21.17 -1.76
C SER A 286 7.99 -22.44 -2.17
N LEU A 287 9.31 -22.35 -2.37
CA LEU A 287 10.15 -23.50 -2.70
C LEU A 287 10.24 -24.53 -1.56
N LEU A 288 10.36 -24.06 -0.31
CA LEU A 288 10.39 -24.95 0.86
C LEU A 288 9.03 -25.61 1.09
N LEU A 289 7.95 -24.85 1.01
CA LEU A 289 6.59 -25.31 1.29
C LEU A 289 6.09 -26.28 0.21
N ALA A 290 6.49 -26.08 -1.06
CA ALA A 290 6.11 -26.96 -2.16
C ALA A 290 6.64 -28.40 -2.00
N ARG A 291 7.61 -28.62 -1.09
CA ARG A 291 8.09 -29.97 -0.74
C ARG A 291 7.18 -30.71 0.22
N VAL A 292 6.27 -30.00 0.92
CA VAL A 292 5.45 -30.54 2.01
C VAL A 292 3.95 -30.38 1.73
N LEU A 293 3.54 -29.31 1.03
CA LEU A 293 2.16 -29.04 0.66
C LEU A 293 2.05 -28.84 -0.85
N SER A 294 0.96 -29.35 -1.44
CA SER A 294 0.66 -29.10 -2.85
C SER A 294 0.41 -27.60 -3.08
N PRO A 295 1.05 -26.97 -4.09
CA PRO A 295 0.76 -25.59 -4.49
C PRO A 295 -0.69 -25.34 -4.87
N THR A 296 -1.46 -26.39 -5.20
CA THR A 296 -2.89 -26.32 -5.53
C THR A 296 -3.80 -26.27 -4.30
N SER A 297 -3.26 -26.50 -3.09
CA SER A 297 -4.05 -26.52 -1.86
C SER A 297 -4.28 -25.11 -1.32
N PRO A 298 -5.51 -24.75 -0.88
CA PRO A 298 -5.75 -23.51 -0.12
C PRO A 298 -4.88 -23.39 1.13
N MET A 299 -4.49 -24.52 1.74
CA MET A 299 -3.59 -24.53 2.89
C MET A 299 -2.19 -24.04 2.53
N PHE A 300 -1.69 -24.35 1.33
CA PHE A 300 -0.42 -23.82 0.84
C PHE A 300 -0.45 -22.28 0.80
N PHE A 301 -1.52 -21.71 0.24
CA PHE A 301 -1.72 -20.27 0.18
C PHE A 301 -1.74 -19.61 1.57
N VAL A 302 -2.49 -20.19 2.52
CA VAL A 302 -2.61 -19.66 3.89
C VAL A 302 -1.26 -19.72 4.62
N VAL A 303 -0.57 -20.85 4.55
CA VAL A 303 0.74 -21.03 5.21
C VAL A 303 1.79 -20.13 4.57
N LEU A 304 1.84 -20.05 3.24
CA LEU A 304 2.78 -19.20 2.52
C LEU A 304 2.58 -17.72 2.87
N SER A 305 1.33 -17.25 2.85
CA SER A 305 0.98 -15.85 3.17
C SER A 305 1.35 -15.50 4.60
N THR A 306 0.97 -16.36 5.57
CA THR A 306 1.22 -16.11 6.99
C THR A 306 2.71 -16.19 7.33
N ALA A 307 3.41 -17.25 6.89
CA ALA A 307 4.84 -17.41 7.11
C ALA A 307 5.64 -16.24 6.51
N THR A 308 5.32 -15.83 5.29
CA THR A 308 5.97 -14.69 4.63
C THR A 308 5.71 -13.39 5.38
N LEU A 309 4.48 -13.14 5.84
CA LEU A 309 4.15 -11.95 6.62
C LEU A 309 4.94 -11.90 7.94
N TYR A 310 4.97 -13.00 8.69
CA TYR A 310 5.70 -13.08 9.97
C TYR A 310 7.21 -12.91 9.78
N ALA A 311 7.79 -13.64 8.82
CA ALA A 311 9.22 -13.53 8.53
C ALA A 311 9.60 -12.12 8.05
N SER A 312 8.78 -11.50 7.21
CA SER A 312 9.00 -10.12 6.76
C SER A 312 8.91 -9.13 7.91
N ALA A 313 7.95 -9.30 8.82
CA ALA A 313 7.81 -8.45 10.00
C ALA A 313 8.98 -8.64 10.98
N PHE A 314 9.46 -9.87 11.13
CA PHE A 314 10.64 -10.19 11.95
C PHE A 314 11.91 -9.59 11.35
N LEU A 315 12.19 -9.84 10.07
CA LEU A 315 13.38 -9.30 9.39
C LEU A 315 13.36 -7.76 9.35
N THR A 316 12.20 -7.15 9.12
CA THR A 316 12.02 -5.70 9.26
C THR A 316 12.42 -5.22 10.65
N SER A 317 12.03 -5.95 11.70
CA SER A 317 12.39 -5.59 13.08
C SER A 317 13.89 -5.65 13.33
N ILE A 318 14.59 -6.60 12.71
CA ILE A 318 16.06 -6.70 12.78
C ILE A 318 16.69 -5.53 12.02
N ILE A 319 16.26 -5.28 10.77
CA ILE A 319 16.81 -4.19 9.95
C ILE A 319 16.68 -2.84 10.68
N LEU A 320 15.54 -2.59 11.33
CA LEU A 320 15.28 -1.35 12.08
C LEU A 320 16.17 -1.15 13.31
N GLN A 321 16.88 -2.18 13.78
CA GLN A 321 17.88 -2.06 14.85
C GLN A 321 19.22 -1.50 14.36
N HIS A 322 19.49 -1.57 13.05
CA HIS A 322 20.71 -1.03 12.47
C HIS A 322 20.64 0.50 12.25
N PRO A 323 21.77 1.23 12.35
CA PRO A 323 21.81 2.69 12.24
C PRO A 323 21.18 3.23 10.95
N TYR A 324 21.41 2.55 9.82
CA TYR A 324 20.90 2.95 8.51
C TYR A 324 19.57 2.28 8.13
N GLY A 325 19.10 1.32 8.93
CA GLY A 325 17.94 0.50 8.59
C GLY A 325 16.67 1.33 8.38
N ARG A 326 16.45 2.34 9.23
CA ARG A 326 15.30 3.26 9.09
C ARG A 326 15.35 4.06 7.80
N THR A 327 16.53 4.60 7.45
CA THR A 327 16.71 5.38 6.22
C THR A 327 16.50 4.50 4.98
N ILE A 328 17.05 3.28 4.98
CA ILE A 328 16.90 2.31 3.88
C ILE A 328 15.43 1.92 3.70
N LEU A 329 14.70 1.72 4.79
CA LEU A 329 13.27 1.39 4.77
C LEU A 329 12.35 2.62 4.63
N GLY A 330 12.91 3.84 4.52
CA GLY A 330 12.13 5.07 4.42
C GLY A 330 11.32 5.42 5.67
N GLU A 331 11.65 4.84 6.82
CA GLU A 331 11.02 5.20 8.09
C GLU A 331 11.63 6.49 8.66
N PRO A 332 10.82 7.34 9.32
CA PRO A 332 11.37 8.52 9.99
C PRO A 332 12.41 8.06 11.04
N LEU A 333 13.59 8.71 11.00
CA LEU A 333 14.52 8.66 12.12
C LEU A 333 13.73 9.09 13.35
N ASN A 334 13.74 8.28 14.41
CA ASN A 334 13.16 8.71 15.68
C ASN A 334 13.83 10.04 15.98
N SER A 335 13.03 11.11 16.06
CA SER A 335 13.45 12.35 16.70
C SER A 335 13.55 12.06 18.20
N SER A 336 14.45 11.18 18.60
CA SER A 336 14.92 11.12 19.98
C SER A 336 15.65 12.44 20.22
N SER A 337 15.15 13.19 21.20
CA SER A 337 15.82 14.25 21.95
C SER A 337 16.24 15.53 21.21
N SER A 338 15.27 16.36 20.78
CA SER A 338 15.45 17.83 20.79
C SER A 338 14.36 18.57 21.58
N VAL A 339 13.60 17.85 22.42
CA VAL A 339 12.90 18.47 23.56
C VAL A 339 13.92 18.58 24.69
N GLY A 340 14.82 19.55 24.56
CA GLY A 340 15.87 19.85 25.51
C GLY A 340 16.31 21.30 25.34
N SER A 341 15.87 22.15 26.26
CA SER A 341 16.26 23.54 26.46
C SER A 341 15.81 24.58 25.42
N LYS A 342 14.56 25.01 25.54
CA LYS A 342 14.28 26.45 25.62
C LYS A 342 13.55 26.67 26.96
N ARG A 343 14.32 26.92 28.00
CA ARG A 343 13.87 27.71 29.14
C ARG A 343 14.33 29.14 28.91
#